data_AF-A0A7X4AJ45-F1
#
_entry.id   AF-A0A7X4AJ45-F1
#
_cell.length_a   1.000
_cell.length_b   1.000
_cell.length_c   1.000
_cell.angle_alpha   90.00
_cell.angle_beta   90.00
_cell.angle_gamma   90.00
#
_symmetry.space_group_name_H-M   'P 1'
#
loop_
_entity.id
_entity.type
_entity.pdbx_description
1 polymer ?
#
loop_
_entity_poly.entity_id
_entity_poly.type
_entity_poly.pdbx_seq_one_letter_code
_entity_poly.pdbx_strand_id
1 'polypeptide(L)'
;MMNTVIGIALVLLAVACGTLLDSGNSVSGSVTYRERVALSPGARLEVQLRDVSYQDAAAPLIAEQVIHNPGQVPIEFKIEYDQEDIESRNAYSVQATIYESDGRMAFTNDTAYDVITRGNTRKVDMLLVMVQPPPDASGATPDLPRWVETQVPIMGARLVETEPEIILMVDYLRSTVEGCGMPGNQRYELEDSHIVAEVTLMTPPDTPWGLPCDEDLIQVEDVVRVTETLTPGQTYVVSVNGRHTTAFTLPEPDFGDSIIAQSPIERIEIVMSDGADTQFQLRVVSELPKGSSCSRFNGYEIRRTESNRIDVNVTHHEVADPFTECTADLPIVETFIPLGSEFEDGQEYTVTVNSEHSVTFEG
;
A
#
# COMPACT_ATOMS: atom_id res chain seq x y z
N MET A 1 -5.57 79.93 -32.56
CA MET A 1 -4.59 79.70 -33.64
C MET A 1 -3.25 80.24 -33.21
N MET A 2 -2.30 79.38 -32.85
CA MET A 2 -0.90 79.36 -33.31
C MET A 2 -0.14 78.29 -32.50
N ASN A 3 0.47 77.34 -33.20
CA ASN A 3 1.24 76.21 -32.68
C ASN A 3 2.53 76.65 -31.98
N THR A 4 3.01 75.84 -31.02
CA THR A 4 4.45 75.66 -30.84
C THR A 4 4.75 74.23 -30.37
N VAL A 5 5.61 73.56 -31.15
CA VAL A 5 6.06 72.17 -31.03
C VAL A 5 7.41 72.17 -30.32
N ILE A 6 7.57 71.38 -29.25
CA ILE A 6 8.85 71.00 -28.61
C ILE A 6 8.57 69.58 -28.08
N GLY A 7 9.22 68.48 -28.47
CA GLY A 7 10.64 68.23 -28.72
C GLY A 7 10.99 67.01 -27.86
N ILE A 8 10.76 65.81 -28.40
CA ILE A 8 10.90 64.51 -27.72
C ILE A 8 12.40 64.22 -27.48
N ALA A 9 12.80 64.09 -26.21
CA ALA A 9 14.09 63.53 -25.82
C ALA A 9 13.89 62.08 -25.36
N LEU A 10 14.32 61.14 -26.21
CA LEU A 10 14.30 59.71 -25.94
C LEU A 10 15.60 59.34 -25.19
N VAL A 11 15.50 59.09 -23.89
CA VAL A 11 16.62 58.58 -23.08
C VAL A 11 16.56 57.05 -23.13
N LEU A 12 17.49 56.41 -23.85
CA LEU A 12 17.74 54.97 -23.75
C LEU A 12 18.46 54.68 -22.42
N LEU A 13 17.76 54.09 -21.45
CA LEU A 13 18.40 53.34 -20.37
C LEU A 13 18.74 51.95 -20.89
N ALA A 14 20.03 51.70 -21.16
CA ALA A 14 20.54 50.36 -21.34
C ALA A 14 20.53 49.66 -19.97
N VAL A 15 19.51 48.83 -19.74
CA VAL A 15 19.52 47.86 -18.65
C VAL A 15 20.47 46.74 -19.10
N ALA A 16 21.69 46.75 -18.56
CA ALA A 16 22.60 45.62 -18.66
C ALA A 16 21.97 44.45 -17.90
N CYS A 17 21.29 43.58 -18.65
CA CYS A 17 20.92 42.26 -18.17
C CYS A 17 22.23 41.50 -17.96
N GLY A 18 22.69 41.43 -16.70
CA GLY A 18 23.75 40.51 -16.32
C GLY A 18 23.22 39.09 -16.46
N THR A 19 23.40 38.51 -17.64
CA THR A 19 23.31 37.06 -17.80
C THR A 19 24.49 36.47 -17.05
N LEU A 20 24.23 35.89 -15.87
CA LEU A 20 25.10 34.87 -15.32
C LEU A 20 25.08 33.73 -16.33
N LEU A 21 26.10 33.68 -17.19
CA LEU A 21 26.32 32.55 -18.06
C LEU A 21 26.77 31.40 -17.17
N ASP A 22 25.84 30.48 -16.88
CA ASP A 22 26.18 29.14 -16.44
C ASP A 22 26.90 28.45 -17.61
N SER A 23 28.22 28.58 -17.62
CA SER A 23 29.13 27.97 -18.59
C SER A 23 29.96 26.86 -17.93
N GLY A 24 29.37 26.12 -16.99
CA GLY A 24 30.02 24.99 -16.34
C GLY A 24 30.21 23.84 -17.33
N ASN A 25 31.46 23.39 -17.52
CA ASN A 25 31.66 22.08 -18.13
C ASN A 25 31.21 21.03 -17.12
N SER A 26 30.44 20.04 -17.54
CA SER A 26 29.94 19.00 -16.64
C SER A 26 30.10 17.60 -17.20
N VAL A 27 30.19 16.64 -16.28
CA VAL A 27 29.98 15.21 -16.54
C VAL A 27 28.66 14.81 -15.90
N SER A 28 27.78 14.19 -16.67
CA SER A 28 26.45 13.77 -16.19
C SER A 28 26.21 12.29 -16.41
N GLY A 29 25.22 11.72 -15.75
CA GLY A 29 24.88 10.32 -15.97
C GLY A 29 24.01 9.75 -14.88
N SER A 30 23.89 8.42 -14.87
CA SER A 30 23.11 7.69 -13.88
C SER A 30 23.95 6.66 -13.14
N VAL A 31 23.53 6.34 -11.91
CA VAL A 31 24.08 5.28 -11.06
C VAL A 31 23.01 4.21 -10.86
N THR A 32 23.39 2.95 -11.06
CA THR A 32 22.53 1.76 -10.86
C THR A 32 23.27 0.66 -10.10
N TYR A 33 22.55 -0.28 -9.49
CA TYR A 33 23.09 -1.52 -8.90
C TYR A 33 22.10 -2.67 -9.15
N ARG A 34 22.51 -3.93 -8.91
CA ARG A 34 21.72 -5.13 -9.28
C ARG A 34 20.83 -5.64 -8.16
N GLU A 35 21.24 -5.39 -6.92
CA GLU A 35 20.63 -5.91 -5.72
C GLU A 35 19.27 -5.24 -5.48
N ARG A 36 18.28 -6.03 -5.09
CA ARG A 36 16.91 -5.55 -4.78
C ARG A 36 16.83 -5.07 -3.34
N VAL A 37 17.61 -4.04 -3.03
CA VAL A 37 17.65 -3.40 -1.71
C VAL A 37 17.39 -1.90 -1.86
N ALA A 38 16.62 -1.36 -0.91
CA ALA A 38 16.43 0.08 -0.81
C ALA A 38 17.65 0.72 -0.15
N LEU A 39 17.98 1.96 -0.54
CA LEU A 39 18.93 2.77 0.21
C LEU A 39 18.23 3.31 1.46
N SER A 40 18.94 3.35 2.60
CA SER A 40 18.33 3.87 3.82
C SER A 40 17.95 5.34 3.70
N PRO A 41 16.90 5.79 4.41
CA PRO A 41 16.71 7.21 4.69
C PRO A 41 17.97 7.77 5.35
N GLY A 42 18.57 8.80 4.76
CA GLY A 42 19.85 9.38 5.19
C GLY A 42 21.07 8.86 4.43
N ALA A 43 20.93 7.92 3.50
CA ALA A 43 22.01 7.52 2.60
C ALA A 43 22.50 8.72 1.76
N ARG A 44 23.77 8.65 1.32
CA ARG A 44 24.35 9.64 0.42
C ARG A 44 25.13 8.98 -0.70
N LEU A 45 25.01 9.53 -1.89
CA LEU A 45 25.83 9.20 -3.05
C LEU A 45 26.92 10.27 -3.19
N GLU A 46 28.18 9.85 -3.13
CA GLU A 46 29.36 10.66 -3.46
C GLU A 46 29.81 10.29 -4.88
N VAL A 47 29.81 11.26 -5.79
CA VAL A 47 30.33 11.10 -7.16
C VAL A 47 31.51 12.02 -7.36
N GLN A 48 32.65 11.46 -7.75
CA GLN A 48 33.93 12.15 -7.83
C GLN A 48 34.52 12.02 -9.23
N LEU A 49 34.93 13.15 -9.81
CA LEU A 49 35.76 13.20 -11.00
C LEU A 49 37.22 13.21 -10.58
N ARG A 50 38.00 12.20 -11.01
CA ARG A 50 39.41 12.05 -10.60
C ARG A 50 40.35 11.96 -11.80
N ASP A 51 41.55 12.50 -11.64
CA ASP A 51 42.66 12.32 -12.60
C ASP A 51 43.36 10.98 -12.33
N VAL A 52 43.22 10.04 -13.28
CA VAL A 52 43.74 8.67 -13.20
C VAL A 52 44.97 8.48 -14.11
N SER A 53 45.66 9.56 -14.47
CA SER A 53 46.82 9.51 -15.36
C SER A 53 48.01 8.71 -14.80
N TYR A 54 48.09 8.60 -13.48
CA TYR A 54 49.15 7.89 -12.77
C TYR A 54 48.58 6.64 -12.07
N GLN A 55 49.12 5.47 -12.41
CA GLN A 55 48.58 4.19 -11.93
C GLN A 55 49.03 3.80 -10.51
N ASP A 56 50.10 4.44 -10.00
CA ASP A 56 50.73 4.09 -8.71
C ASP A 56 50.67 5.24 -7.68
N ALA A 57 49.76 6.20 -7.86
CA ALA A 57 49.58 7.34 -6.96
C ALA A 57 48.09 7.55 -6.66
N ALA A 58 47.79 8.20 -5.53
CA ALA A 58 46.42 8.60 -5.20
C ALA A 58 45.89 9.54 -6.30
N ALA A 59 44.80 9.15 -6.95
CA ALA A 59 44.18 9.90 -8.04
C ALA A 59 43.65 11.26 -7.52
N PRO A 60 44.20 12.40 -7.99
CA PRO A 60 43.75 13.72 -7.56
C PRO A 60 42.26 13.94 -7.83
N LEU A 61 41.56 14.54 -6.87
CA LEU A 61 40.16 14.94 -7.00
C LEU A 61 40.07 16.24 -7.81
N ILE A 62 39.29 16.22 -8.89
CA ILE A 62 39.02 17.41 -9.72
C ILE A 62 37.73 18.08 -9.27
N ALA A 63 36.66 17.31 -9.13
CA ALA A 63 35.35 17.80 -8.72
C ALA A 63 34.55 16.70 -8.03
N GLU A 64 33.59 17.11 -7.20
CA GLU A 64 32.73 16.20 -6.42
C GLU A 64 31.29 16.71 -6.40
N GLN A 65 30.35 15.76 -6.41
CA GLN A 65 28.96 15.99 -6.08
C GLN A 65 28.55 15.03 -4.97
N VAL A 66 27.89 15.55 -3.93
CA VAL A 66 27.25 14.76 -2.87
C VAL A 66 25.74 14.90 -2.98
N ILE A 67 25.03 13.79 -3.15
CA ILE A 67 23.58 13.73 -3.20
C ILE A 67 23.08 13.06 -1.93
N HIS A 68 22.42 13.83 -1.07
CA HIS A 68 21.76 13.32 0.14
C HIS A 68 20.39 12.76 -0.20
N ASN A 69 20.00 11.66 0.46
CA ASN A 69 18.74 10.95 0.20
C ASN A 69 18.52 10.72 -1.30
N PRO A 70 19.45 10.03 -1.99
CA PRO A 70 19.45 9.95 -3.45
C PRO A 70 18.22 9.24 -4.04
N GLY A 71 17.42 8.55 -3.21
CA GLY A 71 16.19 7.88 -3.64
C GLY A 71 16.45 6.53 -4.27
N GLN A 72 15.62 6.15 -5.23
CA GLN A 72 15.71 4.87 -5.94
C GLN A 72 16.58 4.99 -7.19
N VAL A 73 17.24 3.88 -7.56
CA VAL A 73 17.97 3.77 -8.83
C VAL A 73 17.00 3.73 -10.02
N PRO A 74 17.38 4.26 -11.20
CA PRO A 74 18.65 4.96 -11.49
C PRO A 74 18.75 6.35 -10.83
N ILE A 75 19.88 6.64 -10.18
CA ILE A 75 20.14 7.93 -9.54
C ILE A 75 20.92 8.82 -10.51
N GLU A 76 20.33 9.93 -10.93
CA GLU A 76 20.96 10.89 -11.82
C GLU A 76 21.97 11.79 -11.09
N PHE A 77 23.11 12.07 -11.71
CA PHE A 77 24.14 12.97 -11.20
C PHE A 77 24.64 13.93 -12.30
N LYS A 78 25.19 15.07 -11.86
CA LYS A 78 25.86 16.08 -12.69
C LYS A 78 26.98 16.73 -11.89
N ILE A 79 28.22 16.38 -12.23
CA ILE A 79 29.42 16.98 -11.64
C ILE A 79 29.88 18.13 -12.54
N GLU A 80 29.93 19.34 -11.99
CA GLU A 80 30.48 20.52 -12.65
C GLU A 80 31.97 20.68 -12.33
N TYR A 81 32.77 21.09 -13.32
CA TYR A 81 34.22 21.24 -13.18
C TYR A 81 34.74 22.46 -13.97
N ASP A 82 35.89 22.98 -13.53
CA ASP A 82 36.60 24.04 -14.23
C ASP A 82 37.44 23.48 -15.38
N GLN A 83 37.32 24.08 -16.57
CA GLN A 83 38.02 23.60 -17.76
C GLN A 83 39.55 23.71 -17.63
N GLU A 84 40.03 24.61 -16.77
CA GLU A 84 41.45 24.85 -16.51
C GLU A 84 42.10 23.68 -15.76
N ASP A 85 41.31 22.87 -15.04
CA ASP A 85 41.79 21.67 -14.33
C ASP A 85 41.91 20.44 -15.24
N ILE A 86 41.52 20.56 -16.51
CA ILE A 86 41.55 19.48 -17.49
C ILE A 86 42.71 19.65 -18.47
N GLU A 87 43.68 18.74 -18.37
CA GLU A 87 44.77 18.58 -19.34
C GLU A 87 44.41 17.53 -20.40
N SER A 88 44.54 17.89 -21.68
CA SER A 88 44.16 17.00 -22.79
C SER A 88 44.94 15.69 -22.87
N ARG A 89 46.15 15.64 -22.29
CA ARG A 89 47.02 14.45 -22.24
C ARG A 89 46.64 13.48 -21.09
N ASN A 90 45.93 13.97 -20.08
CA ASN A 90 45.57 13.22 -18.88
C ASN A 90 44.34 12.33 -19.13
N ALA A 91 44.13 11.36 -18.25
CA ALA A 91 42.94 10.52 -18.21
C ALA A 91 42.11 10.87 -16.99
N TYR A 92 40.80 11.00 -17.18
CA TYR A 92 39.85 11.31 -16.12
C TYR A 92 38.81 10.22 -16.02
N SER A 93 38.48 9.81 -14.81
CA SER A 93 37.50 8.75 -14.54
C SER A 93 36.53 9.21 -13.47
N VAL A 94 35.30 8.71 -13.55
CA VAL A 94 34.27 8.93 -12.53
C VAL A 94 34.27 7.79 -11.53
N GLN A 95 34.26 8.14 -10.25
CA GLN A 95 34.06 7.20 -9.15
C GLN A 95 32.75 7.54 -8.43
N ALA A 96 31.92 6.53 -8.20
CA ALA A 96 30.69 6.66 -7.43
C ALA A 96 30.75 5.76 -6.21
N THR A 97 30.37 6.28 -5.05
CA THR A 97 30.32 5.54 -3.80
C THR A 97 29.05 5.90 -3.04
N ILE A 98 28.30 4.87 -2.61
CA ILE A 98 27.11 5.05 -1.78
C ILE A 98 27.46 4.71 -0.35
N TYR A 99 27.17 5.65 0.56
CA TYR A 99 27.23 5.43 1.99
C TYR A 99 25.82 5.39 2.58
N GLU A 100 25.57 4.40 3.41
CA GLU A 100 24.32 4.27 4.16
C GLU A 100 24.28 5.23 5.36
N SER A 101 23.10 5.41 5.94
CA SER A 101 22.89 6.24 7.14
C SER A 101 23.69 5.78 8.36
N ASP A 102 24.04 4.50 8.43
CA ASP A 102 24.93 3.90 9.45
C ASP A 102 26.43 4.17 9.20
N GLY A 103 26.77 4.86 8.11
CA GLY A 103 28.14 5.22 7.74
C GLY A 103 28.90 4.16 6.94
N ARG A 104 28.31 2.98 6.67
CA ARG A 104 28.95 1.94 5.86
C ARG A 104 29.02 2.35 4.39
N MET A 105 30.15 2.01 3.74
CA MET A 105 30.28 2.07 2.30
C MET A 105 29.57 0.85 1.70
N ALA A 106 28.35 1.02 1.20
CA ALA A 106 27.52 -0.09 0.72
C ALA A 106 27.85 -0.47 -0.72
N PHE A 107 28.02 0.52 -1.60
CA PHE A 107 28.24 0.32 -3.03
C PHE A 107 29.37 1.19 -3.57
N THR A 108 30.11 0.68 -4.55
CA THR A 108 31.08 1.46 -5.34
C THR A 108 31.21 0.88 -6.75
N ASN A 109 31.66 1.65 -7.74
CA ASN A 109 32.08 1.06 -9.01
C ASN A 109 33.41 0.29 -8.87
N ASP A 110 33.48 -0.89 -9.49
CA ASP A 110 34.69 -1.73 -9.58
C ASP A 110 35.38 -1.67 -10.94
N THR A 111 34.76 -0.95 -11.90
CA THR A 111 35.27 -0.70 -13.24
C THR A 111 35.55 0.78 -13.45
N ALA A 112 36.53 1.08 -14.31
CA ALA A 112 36.89 2.46 -14.66
C ALA A 112 35.89 3.04 -15.67
N TYR A 113 35.42 4.26 -15.40
CA TYR A 113 34.46 5.00 -16.21
C TYR A 113 35.11 6.29 -16.72
N ASP A 114 35.92 6.16 -17.77
CA ASP A 114 36.71 7.26 -18.30
C ASP A 114 35.86 8.28 -19.07
N VAL A 115 36.15 9.56 -18.87
CA VAL A 115 35.35 10.69 -19.37
C VAL A 115 36.24 11.83 -19.88
N ILE A 116 35.62 12.76 -20.60
CA ILE A 116 36.17 14.07 -21.05
C ILE A 116 37.26 13.97 -22.13
N THR A 117 38.36 13.26 -21.90
CA THR A 117 39.53 13.23 -22.79
C THR A 117 39.63 11.93 -23.58
N ARG A 118 40.59 11.85 -24.51
CA ARG A 118 40.90 10.63 -25.29
C ARG A 118 39.72 10.05 -26.09
N GLY A 119 38.77 10.91 -26.47
CA GLY A 119 37.56 10.53 -27.21
C GLY A 119 36.41 10.04 -26.33
N ASN A 120 36.57 10.04 -25.00
CA ASN A 120 35.51 9.67 -24.07
C ASN A 120 34.42 10.76 -23.98
N THR A 121 33.21 10.32 -23.73
CA THR A 121 32.04 11.20 -23.59
C THR A 121 32.09 11.96 -22.25
N ARG A 122 31.18 12.92 -22.09
CA ARG A 122 30.88 13.55 -20.79
C ARG A 122 29.58 13.00 -20.18
N LYS A 123 29.07 11.90 -20.73
CA LYS A 123 27.87 11.21 -20.25
C LYS A 123 28.17 9.74 -20.00
N VAL A 124 27.93 9.26 -18.78
CA VAL A 124 28.28 7.89 -18.37
C VAL A 124 27.26 7.29 -17.42
N ASP A 125 26.80 6.09 -17.73
CA ASP A 125 25.91 5.31 -16.86
C ASP A 125 26.75 4.25 -16.13
N MET A 126 26.74 4.30 -14.80
CA MET A 126 27.57 3.47 -13.95
C MET A 126 26.76 2.35 -13.30
N LEU A 127 27.34 1.15 -13.29
CA LEU A 127 26.85 0.01 -12.53
C LEU A 127 27.78 -0.19 -11.34
N LEU A 128 27.22 -0.06 -10.14
CA LEU A 128 27.94 -0.22 -8.89
C LEU A 128 27.83 -1.67 -8.42
N VAL A 129 28.83 -2.11 -7.65
CA VAL A 129 28.84 -3.39 -6.97
C VAL A 129 28.71 -3.18 -5.46
N MET A 130 28.00 -4.08 -4.80
CA MET A 130 27.92 -4.10 -3.35
C MET A 130 29.25 -4.55 -2.75
N VAL A 131 29.77 -3.77 -1.79
CA VAL A 131 31.01 -4.09 -1.06
C VAL A 131 30.78 -4.38 0.42
N GLN A 132 29.71 -3.82 1.00
CA GLN A 132 29.26 -4.19 2.34
C GLN A 132 27.75 -4.42 2.32
N PRO A 133 27.28 -5.67 2.48
CA PRO A 133 25.86 -5.93 2.54
C PRO A 133 25.26 -5.28 3.78
N PRO A 134 23.97 -4.92 3.74
CA PRO A 134 23.28 -4.47 4.92
C PRO A 134 23.43 -5.47 6.10
N PRO A 135 23.66 -5.01 7.34
CA PRO A 135 23.73 -5.87 8.51
C PRO A 135 22.40 -6.60 8.69
N ASP A 136 22.34 -7.87 8.28
CA ASP A 136 21.18 -8.81 8.22
C ASP A 136 20.87 -9.31 6.80
N ALA A 137 21.36 -8.63 5.75
CA ALA A 137 21.25 -9.05 4.35
C ALA A 137 22.29 -10.11 3.92
N SER A 138 23.26 -10.44 4.78
CA SER A 138 24.33 -11.41 4.46
C SER A 138 23.87 -12.87 4.42
N GLY A 139 22.60 -13.16 4.64
CA GLY A 139 22.01 -14.48 4.41
C GLY A 139 22.44 -15.62 5.36
N ALA A 140 23.26 -15.40 6.40
CA ALA A 140 23.47 -16.28 7.58
C ALA A 140 24.50 -15.67 8.57
N THR A 141 24.53 -15.93 9.89
CA THR A 141 24.35 -17.17 10.74
C THR A 141 24.04 -16.83 12.22
N PRO A 142 23.65 -17.72 13.18
CA PRO A 142 22.92 -19.02 13.18
C PRO A 142 21.69 -19.03 14.13
N ASP A 143 21.01 -17.90 14.35
CA ASP A 143 19.66 -17.87 14.95
C ASP A 143 18.77 -17.22 13.89
N LEU A 144 17.74 -17.93 13.46
CA LEU A 144 16.96 -17.70 12.23
C LEU A 144 16.52 -16.25 11.99
N PRO A 145 16.29 -15.81 10.73
CA PRO A 145 15.64 -14.53 10.46
C PRO A 145 14.41 -14.40 11.36
N ARG A 146 14.41 -13.35 12.19
CA ARG A 146 13.34 -13.11 13.16
C ARG A 146 12.15 -12.56 12.40
N TRP A 147 11.44 -13.45 11.75
CA TRP A 147 10.13 -13.18 11.18
C TRP A 147 9.24 -12.57 12.26
N VAL A 148 8.57 -11.48 11.90
CA VAL A 148 7.64 -10.78 12.76
C VAL A 148 6.23 -11.06 12.28
N GLU A 149 5.35 -11.32 13.23
CA GLU A 149 3.92 -11.49 12.98
C GLU A 149 3.30 -10.13 12.66
N THR A 150 2.67 -10.02 11.50
CA THR A 150 2.11 -8.76 10.99
C THR A 150 0.65 -8.95 10.60
N GLN A 151 -0.19 -7.99 10.98
CA GLN A 151 -1.61 -7.95 10.64
C GLN A 151 -1.79 -7.67 9.15
N VAL A 152 -2.76 -8.34 8.52
CA VAL A 152 -3.11 -8.10 7.11
C VAL A 152 -4.28 -7.12 6.96
N PRO A 153 -4.31 -6.32 5.87
CA PRO A 153 -5.48 -5.54 5.51
C PRO A 153 -6.63 -6.47 5.10
N ILE A 154 -7.68 -6.53 5.93
CA ILE A 154 -8.87 -7.35 5.67
C ILE A 154 -9.81 -6.62 4.69
N MET A 155 -10.12 -7.30 3.60
CA MET A 155 -11.06 -6.83 2.58
C MET A 155 -12.48 -7.31 2.87
N GLY A 156 -12.63 -8.51 3.42
CA GLY A 156 -13.92 -9.05 3.81
C GLY A 156 -13.80 -10.49 4.31
N ALA A 157 -14.91 -11.05 4.76
CA ALA A 157 -15.01 -12.47 5.02
C ALA A 157 -16.44 -12.94 4.78
N ARG A 158 -16.58 -14.22 4.44
CA ARG A 158 -17.88 -14.86 4.21
C ARG A 158 -17.86 -16.28 4.74
N LEU A 159 -19.02 -16.72 5.22
CA LEU A 159 -19.20 -18.11 5.62
C LEU A 159 -19.55 -18.95 4.39
N VAL A 160 -18.95 -20.13 4.28
CA VAL A 160 -19.37 -21.15 3.32
C VAL A 160 -19.66 -22.43 4.08
N GLU A 161 -20.90 -22.85 4.01
CA GLU A 161 -21.36 -24.13 4.54
C GLU A 161 -20.98 -25.23 3.54
N THR A 162 -20.07 -26.13 3.92
CA THR A 162 -19.65 -27.28 3.12
C THR A 162 -19.82 -28.53 3.95
N GLU A 163 -20.99 -29.18 3.93
CA GLU A 163 -21.25 -30.36 4.77
C GLU A 163 -20.09 -31.38 4.74
N PRO A 164 -19.47 -31.73 5.90
CA PRO A 164 -19.89 -31.45 7.28
C PRO A 164 -19.20 -30.23 7.96
N GLU A 165 -18.43 -29.43 7.24
CA GLU A 165 -17.62 -28.32 7.77
C GLU A 165 -18.22 -26.94 7.47
N ILE A 166 -17.99 -25.99 8.39
CA ILE A 166 -18.24 -24.58 8.16
C ILE A 166 -16.88 -23.90 8.00
N ILE A 167 -16.67 -23.27 6.84
CA ILE A 167 -15.43 -22.56 6.56
C ILE A 167 -15.68 -21.05 6.48
N LEU A 168 -14.86 -20.28 7.15
CA LEU A 168 -14.80 -18.83 7.00
C LEU A 168 -13.76 -18.53 5.92
N MET A 169 -14.22 -18.06 4.77
CA MET A 169 -13.35 -17.57 3.71
C MET A 169 -13.02 -16.11 3.98
N VAL A 170 -11.74 -15.79 4.11
CA VAL A 170 -11.23 -14.46 4.45
C VAL A 170 -10.50 -13.89 3.23
N ASP A 171 -10.96 -12.73 2.77
CA ASP A 171 -10.29 -11.94 1.73
C ASP A 171 -9.38 -10.90 2.39
N TYR A 172 -8.10 -10.89 2.04
CA TYR A 172 -7.13 -9.91 2.52
C TYR A 172 -6.09 -9.52 1.47
N LEU A 173 -5.37 -8.42 1.72
CA LEU A 173 -4.25 -8.00 0.88
C LEU A 173 -2.93 -8.58 1.37
N ARG A 174 -2.12 -9.07 0.44
CA ARG A 174 -0.78 -9.60 0.68
C ARG A 174 0.21 -9.02 -0.32
N SER A 175 1.39 -8.61 0.14
CA SER A 175 2.47 -8.18 -0.76
C SER A 175 3.05 -9.35 -1.57
N THR A 176 3.47 -9.04 -2.79
CA THR A 176 4.19 -9.96 -3.67
C THR A 176 5.69 -9.74 -3.65
N VAL A 177 6.18 -8.80 -2.84
CA VAL A 177 7.61 -8.59 -2.60
C VAL A 177 8.22 -9.87 -2.02
N GLU A 178 9.39 -10.25 -2.54
CA GLU A 178 10.05 -11.49 -2.13
C GLU A 178 10.35 -11.50 -0.62
N GLY A 179 9.90 -12.54 0.07
CA GLY A 179 10.00 -12.64 1.53
C GLY A 179 8.85 -11.97 2.29
N CYS A 180 8.05 -11.11 1.67
CA CYS A 180 6.82 -10.58 2.26
C CYS A 180 5.66 -11.53 1.95
N GLY A 181 5.00 -12.06 2.98
CA GLY A 181 3.76 -12.84 2.79
C GLY A 181 3.88 -14.34 3.00
N MET A 182 4.80 -14.78 3.85
CA MET A 182 4.70 -16.13 4.38
C MET A 182 3.50 -16.26 5.33
N PRO A 183 2.77 -17.38 5.33
CA PRO A 183 1.63 -17.57 6.24
C PRO A 183 2.05 -17.42 7.72
N GLY A 184 1.25 -16.66 8.47
CA GLY A 184 1.38 -16.50 9.92
C GLY A 184 0.32 -17.28 10.68
N ASN A 185 -0.17 -16.71 11.78
CA ASN A 185 -1.30 -17.23 12.53
C ASN A 185 -2.59 -17.25 11.69
N GLN A 186 -3.30 -18.37 11.82
CA GLN A 186 -4.63 -18.60 11.27
C GLN A 186 -5.42 -19.34 12.32
N ARG A 187 -6.10 -18.59 13.17
CA ARG A 187 -6.86 -19.14 14.29
C ARG A 187 -8.14 -18.35 14.47
N TYR A 188 -9.02 -18.89 15.30
CA TYR A 188 -10.20 -18.17 15.73
C TYR A 188 -10.58 -18.60 17.13
N GLU A 189 -11.37 -17.76 17.78
CA GLU A 189 -12.00 -18.02 19.06
C GLU A 189 -13.50 -17.72 18.91
N LEU A 190 -14.34 -18.55 19.53
CA LEU A 190 -15.78 -18.34 19.60
C LEU A 190 -16.16 -17.87 21.01
N GLU A 191 -16.58 -16.61 21.11
CA GLU A 191 -17.09 -15.99 22.33
C GLU A 191 -18.60 -15.75 22.18
N ASP A 192 -19.41 -16.63 22.79
CA ASP A 192 -20.88 -16.61 22.65
C ASP A 192 -21.35 -16.66 21.19
N SER A 193 -21.76 -15.52 20.64
CA SER A 193 -22.18 -15.33 19.25
C SER A 193 -21.15 -14.59 18.40
N HIS A 194 -19.93 -14.40 18.89
CA HIS A 194 -18.87 -13.68 18.19
C HIS A 194 -17.74 -14.63 17.80
N ILE A 195 -17.50 -14.75 16.50
CA ILE A 195 -16.34 -15.45 15.96
C ILE A 195 -15.24 -14.41 15.75
N VAL A 196 -14.19 -14.49 16.55
CA VAL A 196 -13.02 -13.61 16.46
C VAL A 196 -11.91 -14.40 15.77
N ALA A 197 -11.66 -14.10 14.50
CA ALA A 197 -10.60 -14.70 13.71
C ALA A 197 -9.35 -13.82 13.70
N GLU A 198 -8.19 -14.47 13.69
CA GLU A 198 -6.89 -13.86 13.50
C GLU A 198 -6.24 -14.49 12.27
N VAL A 199 -5.91 -13.65 11.30
CA VAL A 199 -5.19 -14.01 10.08
C VAL A 199 -4.01 -13.07 9.95
N THR A 200 -2.80 -13.60 9.93
CA THR A 200 -1.58 -12.79 9.88
C THR A 200 -0.60 -13.35 8.87
N LEU A 201 0.42 -12.55 8.57
CA LEU A 201 1.55 -12.96 7.76
C LEU A 201 2.83 -12.80 8.57
N MET A 202 3.81 -13.63 8.23
CA MET A 202 5.18 -13.47 8.66
C MET A 202 5.90 -12.58 7.66
N THR A 203 6.44 -11.46 8.14
CA THR A 203 7.24 -10.52 7.35
C THR A 203 8.66 -10.41 7.92
N PRO A 204 9.66 -10.01 7.11
CA PRO A 204 10.95 -9.62 7.65
C PRO A 204 10.75 -8.46 8.65
N PRO A 205 11.65 -8.29 9.62
CA PRO A 205 11.60 -7.13 10.49
C PRO A 205 11.78 -5.84 9.66
N ASP A 206 11.13 -4.76 10.07
CA ASP A 206 11.30 -3.46 9.43
C ASP A 206 12.75 -3.01 9.54
N THR A 207 13.40 -2.83 8.39
CA THR A 207 14.78 -2.36 8.30
C THR A 207 14.87 -1.19 7.32
N PRO A 208 15.79 -0.23 7.52
CA PRO A 208 15.95 0.91 6.61
C PRO A 208 16.27 0.54 5.16
N TRP A 209 16.80 -0.67 4.91
CA TRP A 209 17.23 -1.13 3.59
C TRP A 209 16.32 -2.20 2.99
N GLY A 210 15.36 -2.71 3.78
CA GLY A 210 14.37 -3.67 3.33
C GLY A 210 13.36 -3.01 2.40
N LEU A 211 12.92 -3.75 1.38
CA LEU A 211 11.75 -3.34 0.60
C LEU A 211 10.52 -3.45 1.50
N PRO A 212 9.64 -2.43 1.52
CA PRO A 212 8.52 -2.42 2.43
C PRO A 212 7.45 -3.43 1.98
N CYS A 213 6.88 -4.17 2.94
CA CYS A 213 5.90 -5.23 2.66
C CYS A 213 4.46 -4.71 2.46
N ASP A 214 4.27 -3.40 2.32
CA ASP A 214 3.00 -2.75 1.98
C ASP A 214 2.93 -2.33 0.49
N GLU A 215 3.98 -2.61 -0.28
CA GLU A 215 4.02 -2.43 -1.73
C GLU A 215 3.59 -3.71 -2.48
N ASP A 216 3.17 -3.53 -3.73
CA ASP A 216 2.79 -4.60 -4.67
C ASP A 216 1.81 -5.63 -4.06
N LEU A 217 0.69 -5.11 -3.54
CA LEU A 217 -0.36 -5.89 -2.90
C LEU A 217 -1.27 -6.61 -3.92
N ILE A 218 -1.60 -7.86 -3.61
CA ILE A 218 -2.62 -8.65 -4.29
C ILE A 218 -3.69 -9.09 -3.30
N GLN A 219 -4.93 -9.22 -3.76
CA GLN A 219 -5.98 -9.86 -2.98
C GLN A 219 -5.80 -11.38 -2.97
N VAL A 220 -5.87 -11.97 -1.79
CA VAL A 220 -5.79 -13.41 -1.54
C VAL A 220 -7.01 -13.83 -0.72
N GLU A 221 -7.51 -15.03 -1.00
CA GLU A 221 -8.56 -15.69 -0.22
C GLU A 221 -7.93 -16.84 0.56
N ASP A 222 -8.28 -16.94 1.85
CA ASP A 222 -7.76 -17.97 2.75
C ASP A 222 -8.87 -18.53 3.63
N VAL A 223 -8.63 -19.67 4.28
CA VAL A 223 -9.67 -20.45 4.95
C VAL A 223 -9.36 -20.60 6.43
N VAL A 224 -10.26 -20.07 7.27
CA VAL A 224 -10.32 -20.37 8.69
C VAL A 224 -11.41 -21.41 8.93
N ARG A 225 -11.04 -22.60 9.38
CA ARG A 225 -11.97 -23.72 9.60
C ARG A 225 -12.65 -23.58 10.96
N VAL A 226 -13.96 -23.33 10.96
CA VAL A 226 -14.74 -23.27 12.19
C VAL A 226 -15.17 -24.69 12.56
N THR A 227 -14.64 -25.21 13.66
CA THR A 227 -14.81 -26.61 14.09
C THR A 227 -15.84 -26.79 15.21
N GLU A 228 -16.23 -25.72 15.90
CA GLU A 228 -17.29 -25.77 16.90
C GLU A 228 -18.64 -25.94 16.23
N THR A 229 -19.54 -26.57 16.97
CA THR A 229 -20.94 -26.64 16.59
C THR A 229 -21.62 -25.31 16.86
N LEU A 230 -22.12 -24.68 15.81
CA LEU A 230 -22.92 -23.47 15.88
C LEU A 230 -24.39 -23.82 16.14
N THR A 231 -25.10 -22.94 16.83
CA THR A 231 -26.50 -23.12 17.22
C THR A 231 -27.43 -22.58 16.11
N PRO A 232 -28.32 -23.41 15.55
CA PRO A 232 -29.35 -22.94 14.63
C PRO A 232 -30.22 -21.84 15.22
N GLY A 233 -30.61 -20.86 14.41
CA GLY A 233 -31.41 -19.69 14.81
C GLY A 233 -30.62 -18.60 15.54
N GLN A 234 -29.38 -18.88 15.97
CA GLN A 234 -28.50 -17.88 16.56
C GLN A 234 -27.75 -17.11 15.47
N THR A 235 -27.78 -15.78 15.56
CA THR A 235 -26.96 -14.91 14.70
C THR A 235 -25.55 -14.84 15.25
N TYR A 236 -24.57 -15.16 14.41
CA TYR A 236 -23.16 -15.02 14.69
C TYR A 236 -22.60 -13.79 13.98
N VAL A 237 -21.82 -12.99 14.69
CA VAL A 237 -21.05 -11.87 14.12
C VAL A 237 -19.59 -12.30 14.04
N VAL A 238 -18.95 -11.98 12.92
CA VAL A 238 -17.56 -12.32 12.65
C VAL A 238 -16.73 -11.06 12.59
N SER A 239 -15.62 -11.08 13.32
CA SER A 239 -14.57 -10.08 13.21
C SER A 239 -13.25 -10.76 12.86
N VAL A 240 -12.52 -10.19 11.91
CA VAL A 240 -11.19 -10.68 11.52
C VAL A 240 -10.19 -9.58 11.81
N ASN A 241 -9.14 -9.88 12.57
CA ASN A 241 -8.11 -8.90 12.99
C ASN A 241 -8.72 -7.63 13.64
N GLY A 242 -9.76 -7.80 14.45
CA GLY A 242 -10.48 -6.70 15.12
C GLY A 242 -11.46 -5.92 14.23
N ARG A 243 -11.59 -6.27 12.94
CA ARG A 243 -12.51 -5.61 12.00
C ARG A 243 -13.77 -6.43 11.79
N HIS A 244 -14.95 -5.81 11.86
CA HIS A 244 -16.22 -6.45 11.52
C HIS A 244 -16.30 -6.76 10.02
N THR A 245 -16.66 -8.00 9.68
CA THR A 245 -16.66 -8.49 8.28
C THR A 245 -17.99 -9.10 7.85
N THR A 246 -18.63 -9.91 8.67
CA THR A 246 -19.90 -10.56 8.30
C THR A 246 -20.71 -10.91 9.54
N ALA A 247 -22.03 -11.04 9.38
CA ALA A 247 -22.89 -11.72 10.33
C ALA A 247 -23.77 -12.72 9.57
N PHE A 248 -24.13 -13.83 10.19
CA PHE A 248 -24.96 -14.87 9.59
C PHE A 248 -25.80 -15.58 10.66
N THR A 249 -26.89 -16.22 10.23
CA THR A 249 -27.79 -16.95 11.11
C THR A 249 -28.04 -18.31 10.46
N LEU A 250 -27.72 -19.39 11.16
CA LEU A 250 -28.02 -20.72 10.63
C LEU A 250 -29.53 -20.96 10.66
N PRO A 251 -30.13 -21.56 9.63
CA PRO A 251 -31.57 -21.81 9.61
C PRO A 251 -31.96 -22.82 10.69
N GLU A 252 -33.09 -22.58 11.37
CA GLU A 252 -33.62 -23.54 12.35
C GLU A 252 -34.09 -24.82 11.66
N PRO A 253 -33.95 -26.01 12.27
CA PRO A 253 -34.35 -27.28 11.64
C PRO A 253 -35.83 -27.36 11.24
N ASP A 254 -36.69 -26.58 11.90
CA ASP A 254 -38.13 -26.49 11.64
C ASP A 254 -38.52 -25.37 10.67
N PHE A 255 -37.57 -24.54 10.22
CA PHE A 255 -37.80 -23.52 9.19
C PHE A 255 -38.01 -24.14 7.79
N GLY A 256 -37.70 -25.42 7.64
CA GLY A 256 -37.78 -26.15 6.36
C GLY A 256 -36.57 -25.90 5.47
N ASP A 257 -36.57 -26.50 4.29
CA ASP A 257 -35.50 -26.31 3.31
C ASP A 257 -35.51 -24.85 2.83
N SER A 258 -34.51 -24.07 3.25
CA SER A 258 -34.34 -22.67 2.90
C SER A 258 -33.21 -22.44 1.91
N ILE A 259 -33.34 -21.36 1.15
CA ILE A 259 -32.28 -20.78 0.33
C ILE A 259 -31.90 -19.40 0.88
N ILE A 260 -30.67 -18.97 0.62
CA ILE A 260 -30.22 -17.61 0.92
C ILE A 260 -30.53 -16.72 -0.29
N ALA A 261 -31.28 -15.66 -0.08
CA ALA A 261 -31.60 -14.65 -1.09
C ALA A 261 -31.21 -13.24 -0.62
N GLN A 262 -30.96 -12.32 -1.56
CA GLN A 262 -30.73 -10.92 -1.22
C GLN A 262 -32.00 -10.30 -0.65
N SER A 263 -31.85 -9.56 0.46
CA SER A 263 -32.96 -8.86 1.10
C SER A 263 -33.37 -7.64 0.27
N PRO A 264 -34.68 -7.43 0.01
CA PRO A 264 -35.17 -6.17 -0.53
C PRO A 264 -34.87 -5.04 0.45
N ILE A 265 -34.26 -3.96 -0.03
CA ILE A 265 -33.84 -2.83 0.82
C ILE A 265 -34.86 -1.69 0.68
N GLU A 266 -35.46 -1.28 1.79
CA GLU A 266 -36.39 -0.14 1.83
C GLU A 266 -35.62 1.18 2.06
N ARG A 267 -34.66 1.15 2.98
CA ARG A 267 -33.89 2.34 3.38
C ARG A 267 -32.51 1.98 3.88
N ILE A 268 -31.55 2.85 3.61
CA ILE A 268 -30.23 2.84 4.23
C ILE A 268 -29.89 4.23 4.74
N GLU A 269 -29.19 4.29 5.88
CA GLU A 269 -28.64 5.53 6.42
C GLU A 269 -27.36 5.26 7.22
N ILE A 270 -26.43 6.21 7.18
CA ILE A 270 -25.25 6.19 8.04
C ILE A 270 -25.62 6.83 9.37
N VAL A 271 -25.33 6.12 10.45
CA VAL A 271 -25.49 6.60 11.82
C VAL A 271 -24.13 6.56 12.51
N MET A 272 -23.85 7.57 13.33
CA MET A 272 -22.65 7.60 14.18
C MET A 272 -23.04 7.15 15.58
N SER A 273 -22.19 6.37 16.23
CA SER A 273 -22.37 6.05 17.64
C SER A 273 -22.14 7.29 18.52
N ASP A 274 -23.04 7.51 19.47
CA ASP A 274 -22.84 8.49 20.54
C ASP A 274 -21.89 7.87 21.59
N GLY A 275 -20.58 8.08 21.45
CA GLY A 275 -19.55 7.47 22.30
C GLY A 275 -18.21 8.21 22.30
N ALA A 276 -17.27 7.72 23.12
CA ALA A 276 -15.91 8.29 23.20
C ALA A 276 -15.07 8.01 21.93
N ASP A 277 -15.40 6.95 21.21
CA ASP A 277 -14.81 6.58 19.92
C ASP A 277 -15.93 6.64 18.87
N THR A 278 -15.84 7.61 17.95
CA THR A 278 -16.81 7.74 16.85
C THR A 278 -16.72 6.51 15.96
N GLN A 279 -17.79 5.73 15.90
CA GLN A 279 -17.90 4.58 15.00
C GLN A 279 -19.04 4.83 14.01
N PHE A 280 -18.77 4.57 12.74
CA PHE A 280 -19.78 4.59 11.69
C PHE A 280 -20.51 3.25 11.68
N GLN A 281 -21.84 3.33 11.63
CA GLN A 281 -22.71 2.20 11.44
C GLN A 281 -23.63 2.47 10.25
N LEU A 282 -23.88 1.43 9.48
CA LEU A 282 -24.89 1.45 8.43
C LEU A 282 -26.17 0.86 9.00
N ARG A 283 -27.22 1.68 9.11
CA ARG A 283 -28.56 1.21 9.40
C ARG A 283 -29.24 0.82 8.10
N VAL A 284 -29.70 -0.42 8.02
CA VAL A 284 -30.42 -0.99 6.88
C VAL A 284 -31.81 -1.41 7.33
N VAL A 285 -32.84 -0.95 6.62
CA VAL A 285 -34.23 -1.38 6.80
C VAL A 285 -34.64 -2.19 5.59
N SER A 286 -35.10 -3.41 5.82
CA SER A 286 -35.49 -4.37 4.78
C SER A 286 -36.90 -4.91 5.07
N GLU A 287 -37.80 -4.83 4.09
CA GLU A 287 -39.09 -5.52 4.13
C GLU A 287 -38.96 -6.84 3.37
N LEU A 288 -39.09 -7.96 4.08
CA LEU A 288 -38.86 -9.28 3.51
C LEU A 288 -40.04 -9.72 2.61
N PRO A 289 -39.78 -10.48 1.52
CA PRO A 289 -40.75 -10.69 0.44
C PRO A 289 -41.87 -11.70 0.78
N LYS A 290 -41.70 -12.52 1.82
CA LYS A 290 -42.69 -13.52 2.26
C LYS A 290 -43.00 -13.38 3.75
N GLY A 291 -44.06 -14.07 4.17
CA GLY A 291 -44.46 -14.25 5.57
C GLY A 291 -43.31 -14.59 6.52
N SER A 292 -43.39 -14.19 7.80
CA SER A 292 -42.39 -14.54 8.83
C SER A 292 -42.15 -16.04 9.02
N SER A 293 -43.11 -16.87 8.61
CA SER A 293 -42.97 -18.34 8.58
C SER A 293 -42.16 -18.87 7.37
N CYS A 294 -41.87 -18.02 6.39
CA CYS A 294 -41.17 -18.37 5.15
C CYS A 294 -39.97 -17.47 4.85
N SER A 295 -39.81 -16.36 5.58
CA SER A 295 -38.72 -15.43 5.39
C SER A 295 -38.21 -14.91 6.72
N ARG A 296 -36.90 -15.00 6.93
CA ARG A 296 -36.21 -14.55 8.13
C ARG A 296 -34.85 -14.00 7.79
N PHE A 297 -34.38 -13.04 8.59
CA PHE A 297 -33.05 -12.49 8.42
C PHE A 297 -31.98 -13.60 8.46
N ASN A 298 -31.05 -13.56 7.51
CA ASN A 298 -29.87 -14.43 7.52
C ASN A 298 -28.70 -13.64 8.08
N GLY A 299 -28.30 -12.57 7.40
CA GLY A 299 -27.02 -11.96 7.68
C GLY A 299 -26.62 -10.85 6.73
N TYR A 300 -25.37 -10.44 6.85
CA TYR A 300 -24.73 -9.51 5.94
C TYR A 300 -23.25 -9.86 5.72
N GLU A 301 -22.70 -9.46 4.58
CA GLU A 301 -21.27 -9.52 4.27
C GLU A 301 -20.79 -8.11 3.93
N ILE A 302 -19.65 -7.70 4.49
CA ILE A 302 -19.00 -6.42 4.23
C ILE A 302 -17.74 -6.70 3.40
N ARG A 303 -17.66 -6.08 2.22
CA ARG A 303 -16.50 -6.11 1.34
C ARG A 303 -15.99 -4.69 1.12
N ARG A 304 -14.71 -4.48 1.34
CA ARG A 304 -14.01 -3.23 1.01
C ARG A 304 -13.32 -3.47 -0.32
N THR A 305 -13.82 -2.86 -1.39
CA THR A 305 -13.38 -3.14 -2.77
C THR A 305 -12.33 -2.16 -3.24
N GLU A 306 -12.36 -0.93 -2.73
CA GLU A 306 -11.40 0.14 -2.97
C GLU A 306 -11.14 0.91 -1.66
N SER A 307 -10.18 1.84 -1.64
CA SER A 307 -9.83 2.59 -0.44
C SER A 307 -11.00 3.39 0.15
N ASN A 308 -11.97 3.81 -0.67
CA ASN A 308 -13.13 4.59 -0.25
C ASN A 308 -14.49 3.96 -0.60
N ARG A 309 -14.53 2.67 -0.95
CA ARG A 309 -15.77 1.97 -1.32
C ARG A 309 -16.00 0.73 -0.47
N ILE A 310 -17.21 0.65 0.06
CA ILE A 310 -17.69 -0.45 0.89
C ILE A 310 -18.94 -1.04 0.22
N ASP A 311 -18.89 -2.31 -0.10
CA ASP A 311 -20.03 -3.06 -0.61
C ASP A 311 -20.57 -3.96 0.51
N VAL A 312 -21.87 -3.87 0.77
CA VAL A 312 -22.57 -4.66 1.79
C VAL A 312 -23.63 -5.51 1.11
N ASN A 313 -23.56 -6.82 1.32
CA ASN A 313 -24.58 -7.75 0.83
C ASN A 313 -25.44 -8.20 2.01
N VAL A 314 -26.71 -7.78 2.07
CA VAL A 314 -27.67 -8.14 3.12
C VAL A 314 -28.61 -9.22 2.58
N THR A 315 -28.75 -10.30 3.34
CA THR A 315 -29.45 -11.51 2.91
C THR A 315 -30.46 -12.00 3.93
N HIS A 316 -31.39 -12.83 3.45
CA HIS A 316 -32.40 -13.51 4.24
C HIS A 316 -32.51 -14.98 3.82
N HIS A 317 -33.00 -15.81 4.75
CA HIS A 317 -33.46 -17.16 4.45
C HIS A 317 -34.86 -17.10 3.91
N GLU A 318 -35.10 -17.81 2.81
CA GLU A 318 -36.40 -17.95 2.19
C GLU A 318 -36.73 -19.42 1.99
N VAL A 319 -37.94 -19.87 2.38
CA VAL A 319 -38.40 -21.23 2.10
C VAL A 319 -38.44 -21.46 0.58
N ALA A 320 -37.75 -22.53 0.15
CA ALA A 320 -37.53 -22.83 -1.26
C ALA A 320 -38.79 -23.37 -1.97
N ASP A 321 -39.66 -24.08 -1.24
CA ASP A 321 -40.89 -24.63 -1.80
C ASP A 321 -41.95 -23.53 -2.04
N PRO A 322 -42.29 -23.22 -3.31
CA PRO A 322 -43.26 -22.19 -3.63
C PRO A 322 -44.70 -22.55 -3.22
N PHE A 323 -44.98 -23.81 -2.87
CA PHE A 323 -46.29 -24.26 -2.42
C PHE A 323 -46.47 -24.16 -0.90
N THR A 324 -45.43 -23.78 -0.15
CA THR A 324 -45.55 -23.56 1.29
C THR A 324 -46.46 -22.37 1.56
N GLU A 325 -47.49 -22.58 2.38
CA GLU A 325 -48.39 -21.51 2.82
C GLU A 325 -47.69 -20.62 3.84
N CYS A 326 -47.25 -19.45 3.38
CA CYS A 326 -46.64 -18.46 4.24
C CYS A 326 -47.71 -17.69 5.02
N THR A 327 -47.32 -17.26 6.21
CA THR A 327 -48.04 -16.25 6.98
C THR A 327 -48.17 -14.95 6.18
N ALA A 328 -49.16 -14.13 6.52
CA ALA A 328 -49.49 -12.92 5.74
C ALA A 328 -48.67 -11.68 6.16
N ASP A 329 -47.95 -11.74 7.29
CA ASP A 329 -47.14 -10.63 7.80
C ASP A 329 -45.81 -10.57 7.06
N LEU A 330 -45.53 -9.45 6.38
CA LEU A 330 -44.22 -9.19 5.79
C LEU A 330 -43.30 -8.61 6.87
N PRO A 331 -42.24 -9.32 7.28
CA PRO A 331 -41.34 -8.84 8.32
C PRO A 331 -40.57 -7.60 7.87
N ILE A 332 -40.54 -6.56 8.70
CA ILE A 332 -39.62 -5.43 8.57
C ILE A 332 -38.44 -5.69 9.50
N VAL A 333 -37.25 -5.81 8.94
CA VAL A 333 -36.00 -6.07 9.66
C VAL A 333 -35.15 -4.81 9.63
N GLU A 334 -34.72 -4.38 10.80
CA GLU A 334 -33.79 -3.26 10.97
C GLU A 334 -32.45 -3.80 11.47
N THR A 335 -31.39 -3.56 10.71
CA THR A 335 -30.05 -4.08 10.99
C THR A 335 -29.06 -2.92 11.10
N PHE A 336 -28.27 -2.91 12.17
CA PHE A 336 -27.15 -2.00 12.36
C PHE A 336 -25.85 -2.74 12.06
N ILE A 337 -25.16 -2.33 11.01
CA ILE A 337 -23.94 -2.96 10.49
C ILE A 337 -22.76 -2.08 10.88
N PRO A 338 -21.86 -2.55 11.78
CA PRO A 338 -20.68 -1.79 12.15
C PRO A 338 -19.73 -1.66 10.95
N LEU A 339 -19.45 -0.42 10.53
CA LEU A 339 -18.47 -0.15 9.47
C LEU A 339 -17.07 0.08 10.02
N GLY A 340 -16.97 0.47 11.31
CA GLY A 340 -15.71 0.69 12.01
C GLY A 340 -15.46 2.18 12.32
N SER A 341 -14.20 2.51 12.56
CA SER A 341 -13.71 3.86 12.89
C SER A 341 -12.47 4.24 12.09
N GLU A 342 -11.98 3.35 11.25
CA GLU A 342 -10.74 3.47 10.48
C GLU A 342 -10.93 4.24 9.16
N PHE A 343 -11.46 5.44 9.28
CA PHE A 343 -11.74 6.35 8.16
C PHE A 343 -10.86 7.61 8.28
N GLU A 344 -10.38 8.12 7.14
CA GLU A 344 -9.54 9.31 7.07
C GLU A 344 -10.42 10.57 7.18
N ASP A 345 -10.03 11.49 8.06
CA ASP A 345 -10.73 12.76 8.30
C ASP A 345 -10.88 13.56 7.00
N GLY A 346 -12.13 13.87 6.65
CA GLY A 346 -12.45 14.63 5.44
C GLY A 346 -12.46 13.83 4.14
N GLN A 347 -12.19 12.52 4.17
CA GLN A 347 -12.33 11.66 3.00
C GLN A 347 -13.79 11.20 2.82
N GLU A 348 -14.32 11.29 1.60
CA GLU A 348 -15.65 10.79 1.27
C GLU A 348 -15.62 9.29 0.97
N TYR A 349 -16.47 8.53 1.68
CA TYR A 349 -16.68 7.10 1.52
C TYR A 349 -18.06 6.83 0.93
N THR A 350 -18.14 5.81 0.06
CA THR A 350 -19.42 5.33 -0.50
C THR A 350 -19.71 3.93 -0.02
N VAL A 351 -20.89 3.72 0.55
CA VAL A 351 -21.42 2.40 0.90
C VAL A 351 -22.50 2.02 -0.09
N THR A 352 -22.37 0.85 -0.73
CA THR A 352 -23.38 0.27 -1.61
C THR A 352 -23.99 -0.96 -0.95
N VAL A 353 -25.33 -1.05 -0.89
CA VAL A 353 -26.04 -2.22 -0.36
C VAL A 353 -26.74 -2.96 -1.48
N ASN A 354 -26.49 -4.27 -1.58
CA ASN A 354 -27.04 -5.18 -2.59
C ASN A 354 -26.89 -4.66 -4.03
N SER A 355 -25.81 -3.93 -4.31
CA SER A 355 -25.48 -3.32 -5.61
C SER A 355 -26.48 -2.28 -6.16
N GLU A 356 -27.51 -1.92 -5.39
CA GLU A 356 -28.61 -1.07 -5.87
C GLU A 356 -28.76 0.23 -5.07
N HIS A 357 -28.54 0.18 -3.76
CA HIS A 357 -28.72 1.33 -2.87
C HIS A 357 -27.35 1.87 -2.47
N SER A 358 -27.19 3.20 -2.46
CA SER A 358 -25.93 3.81 -2.02
C SER A 358 -26.14 5.00 -1.10
N VAL A 359 -25.20 5.17 -0.18
CA VAL A 359 -25.12 6.29 0.75
C VAL A 359 -23.66 6.71 0.88
N THR A 360 -23.41 8.00 1.04
CA THR A 360 -22.06 8.54 1.27
C THR A 360 -21.94 9.15 2.66
N PHE A 361 -20.73 9.15 3.19
CA PHE A 361 -20.37 9.83 4.43
C PHE A 361 -18.93 10.31 4.39
N GLU A 362 -18.60 11.29 5.24
CA GLU A 362 -17.25 11.82 5.42
C GLU A 362 -16.65 11.15 6.67
N GLY A 363 -15.40 10.70 6.56
CA GLY A 363 -14.63 10.02 7.61
C GLY A 363 -14.21 10.91 8.76
#